data_AF-A0A6M1N4R2-F1
#
_entry.id   AF-A0A6M1N4R2-F1
#
_cell.length_a   1.000
_cell.length_b   1.000
_cell.length_c   1.000
_cell.angle_alpha   90.00
_cell.angle_beta   90.00
_cell.angle_gamma   90.00
#
_symmetry.space_group_name_H-M   'P 1'
#
loop_
_entity.id
_entity.type
_entity.pdbx_description
1 polymer ?
#
loop_
_entity_poly.entity_id
_entity_poly.type
_entity_poly.pdbx_seq_one_letter_code
_entity_poly.pdbx_strand_id
1 'polypeptide(L)'
;MNTQKVKSVLIIALIALFVSCKSDDTTDLQQPDFIVTSLPANLAVESGQVFELFIPDAEEGVLYIWTIPDMLGMLDGQGTNKITVMPTIDAGVIPIKSIGVVAKRGNTESYTRWLYKDITVLAPPPTLEDYRTKRYGTKTWMIENLNEGGTTGNLGRPYNNDPAKAALYGRLYSWHEAMTGIPNATAAQNPYSWGSSGTDDAGNPYIMDGTFANAYNIQVQGACPRGWHVPNMNDWYDLVVAVKQEYGIPGNTLADVAGSKDGYIIGASRETGVLNSMALTTWGVVSPYFKGSSPTSVGGLWSGTTTFSYGGNATFPGGDYPLYKDLSSEIAFNILPSGRRLASGAFNDEGIYSYHWVAYRGTANSNNPMRVTVASGNANFSNGFHDPLDSFCLRCVANY
;
A
#
# COMPACT_ATOMS: atom_id res chain seq x y z
N MET A 1 -91.41 -12.21 6.99
CA MET A 1 -90.71 -13.39 7.53
C MET A 1 -89.75 -13.91 6.46
N ASN A 2 -88.54 -14.25 6.88
CA ASN A 2 -87.50 -15.02 6.17
C ASN A 2 -86.80 -14.40 4.96
N THR A 3 -85.49 -14.47 4.78
CA THR A 3 -84.30 -14.62 5.65
C THR A 3 -83.12 -14.40 4.69
N GLN A 4 -82.16 -13.54 5.05
CA GLN A 4 -80.94 -13.30 4.27
C GLN A 4 -80.02 -14.52 4.30
N LYS A 5 -79.44 -14.88 3.14
CA LYS A 5 -78.22 -15.70 3.03
C LYS A 5 -77.17 -14.90 2.26
N VAL A 6 -76.11 -14.51 2.96
CA VAL A 6 -74.85 -14.06 2.38
C VAL A 6 -74.03 -15.30 2.03
N LYS A 7 -73.54 -15.41 0.80
CA LYS A 7 -72.50 -16.37 0.41
C LYS A 7 -71.37 -15.62 -0.27
N SER A 8 -70.21 -15.69 0.38
CA SER A 8 -68.91 -15.20 -0.09
C SER A 8 -68.42 -15.99 -1.31
N VAL A 9 -67.81 -15.26 -2.23
CA VAL A 9 -67.15 -15.73 -3.45
C VAL A 9 -65.78 -16.32 -3.09
N LEU A 10 -65.48 -17.53 -3.56
CA LEU A 10 -64.15 -18.14 -3.52
C LEU A 10 -63.66 -18.28 -4.97
N ILE A 11 -62.60 -17.54 -5.31
CA ILE A 11 -61.95 -17.58 -6.63
C ILE A 11 -60.94 -18.73 -6.63
N ILE A 12 -61.12 -19.69 -7.53
CA ILE A 12 -60.18 -20.78 -7.79
C ILE A 12 -59.16 -20.29 -8.81
N ALA A 13 -57.90 -20.14 -8.39
CA ALA A 13 -56.78 -19.86 -9.29
C ALA A 13 -56.24 -21.17 -9.87
N LEU A 14 -56.29 -21.26 -11.20
CA LEU A 14 -55.80 -22.39 -12.01
C LEU A 14 -54.27 -22.33 -12.07
N ILE A 15 -53.58 -23.26 -11.42
CA ILE A 15 -52.12 -23.40 -11.52
C ILE A 15 -51.82 -24.18 -12.81
N ALA A 16 -51.32 -23.48 -13.83
CA ALA A 16 -50.75 -24.10 -15.01
C ALA A 16 -49.32 -24.59 -14.67
N LEU A 17 -49.15 -25.90 -14.49
CA LEU A 17 -47.84 -26.54 -14.54
C LEU A 17 -47.31 -26.46 -15.98
N PHE A 18 -46.44 -25.49 -16.25
CA PHE A 18 -45.55 -25.58 -17.40
C PHE A 18 -44.47 -26.61 -17.07
N VAL A 19 -44.72 -27.86 -17.46
CA VAL A 19 -43.66 -28.83 -17.69
C VAL A 19 -42.87 -28.30 -18.88
N SER A 20 -41.77 -27.59 -18.61
CA SER A 20 -40.75 -27.31 -19.60
C SER A 20 -40.08 -28.65 -19.92
N CYS A 21 -40.57 -29.34 -20.94
CA CYS A 21 -39.77 -30.31 -21.66
C CYS A 21 -38.58 -29.55 -22.25
N LYS A 22 -37.43 -29.56 -21.57
CA LYS A 22 -36.15 -29.36 -22.25
C LYS A 22 -36.05 -30.49 -23.26
N SER A 23 -36.15 -30.15 -24.54
CA SER A 23 -35.77 -31.02 -25.64
C SER A 23 -34.32 -31.43 -25.42
N ASP A 24 -34.07 -32.74 -25.32
CA ASP A 24 -32.74 -33.38 -25.29
C ASP A 24 -32.00 -33.28 -26.64
N ASP A 25 -32.03 -32.10 -27.26
CA ASP A 25 -31.44 -31.89 -28.58
C ASP A 25 -30.66 -30.56 -28.61
N THR A 26 -29.60 -30.51 -27.79
CA THR A 26 -28.41 -29.69 -28.05
C THR A 26 -27.19 -30.51 -27.70
N THR A 27 -26.65 -31.25 -28.68
CA THR A 27 -25.35 -31.93 -28.62
C THR A 27 -24.15 -30.97 -28.62
N ASP A 28 -24.32 -29.72 -28.17
CA ASP A 28 -23.24 -28.74 -28.12
C ASP A 28 -22.94 -28.40 -26.66
N LEU A 29 -21.75 -28.81 -26.21
CA LEU A 29 -21.29 -28.56 -24.85
C LEU A 29 -20.97 -27.08 -24.71
N GLN A 30 -21.64 -26.39 -23.79
CA GLN A 30 -21.53 -24.95 -23.66
C GLN A 30 -20.08 -24.54 -23.31
N GLN A 31 -19.58 -23.52 -24.01
CA GLN A 31 -18.30 -22.91 -23.67
C GLN A 31 -18.38 -22.31 -22.25
N PRO A 32 -17.38 -22.52 -21.38
CA PRO A 32 -17.32 -21.86 -20.07
C PRO A 32 -17.50 -20.34 -20.22
N ASP A 33 -18.22 -19.67 -19.32
CA ASP A 33 -18.58 -18.26 -19.52
C ASP A 33 -17.37 -17.32 -19.41
N PHE A 34 -16.73 -17.25 -18.24
CA PHE A 34 -15.50 -16.49 -18.05
C PHE A 34 -14.61 -17.12 -16.98
N ILE A 35 -13.31 -16.89 -17.11
CA ILE A 35 -12.31 -17.28 -16.11
C ILE A 35 -12.24 -16.18 -15.05
N VAL A 36 -12.46 -16.56 -13.80
CA VAL A 36 -12.27 -15.72 -12.62
C VAL A 36 -10.91 -16.02 -12.01
N THR A 37 -10.31 -15.02 -11.37
CA THR A 37 -9.05 -15.15 -10.62
C THR A 37 -9.23 -14.67 -9.19
N SER A 38 -8.48 -15.25 -8.25
CA SER A 38 -8.37 -14.75 -6.87
C SER A 38 -7.42 -13.56 -6.73
N LEU A 39 -6.77 -13.12 -7.81
CA LEU A 39 -5.84 -11.99 -7.79
C LEU A 39 -6.56 -10.66 -7.49
N PRO A 40 -5.83 -9.68 -6.94
CA PRO A 40 -6.33 -8.31 -6.82
C PRO A 40 -6.72 -7.71 -8.18
N ALA A 41 -7.50 -6.62 -8.14
CA ALA A 41 -8.07 -6.00 -9.34
C ALA A 41 -7.02 -5.52 -10.38
N ASN A 42 -5.78 -5.28 -9.95
CA ASN A 42 -4.66 -4.90 -10.82
C ASN A 42 -4.02 -6.11 -11.53
N LEU A 43 -4.46 -7.34 -11.26
CA LEU A 43 -3.96 -8.59 -11.85
C LEU A 43 -2.44 -8.77 -11.74
N ALA A 44 -1.89 -8.39 -10.58
CA ALA A 44 -0.49 -8.60 -10.24
C ALA A 44 -0.32 -9.72 -9.20
N VAL A 45 0.75 -10.47 -9.32
CA VAL A 45 1.13 -11.56 -8.40
C VAL A 45 2.64 -11.60 -8.23
N GLU A 46 3.12 -11.82 -7.01
CA GLU A 46 4.57 -12.00 -6.78
C GLU A 46 5.02 -13.39 -7.27
N SER A 47 6.25 -13.47 -7.77
CA SER A 47 6.83 -14.75 -8.12
C SER A 47 6.86 -15.70 -6.92
N GLY A 48 6.46 -16.95 -7.13
CA GLY A 48 6.28 -17.94 -6.07
C GLY A 48 4.99 -17.78 -5.23
N GLN A 49 4.16 -16.76 -5.47
CA GLN A 49 2.86 -16.64 -4.80
C GLN A 49 1.79 -17.47 -5.52
N VAL A 50 1.04 -18.24 -4.75
CA VAL A 50 -0.05 -19.08 -5.24
C VAL A 50 -1.32 -18.25 -5.43
N PHE A 51 -2.05 -18.50 -6.52
CA PHE A 51 -3.38 -17.94 -6.76
C PHE A 51 -4.30 -18.95 -7.46
N GLU A 52 -5.60 -18.66 -7.45
CA GLU A 52 -6.61 -19.54 -8.03
C GLU A 52 -7.18 -18.96 -9.33
N LEU A 53 -7.53 -19.86 -10.25
CA LEU A 53 -8.34 -19.56 -11.44
C LEU A 53 -9.54 -20.51 -11.46
N PHE A 54 -10.73 -20.00 -11.76
CA PHE A 54 -11.93 -20.84 -11.73
C PHE A 54 -13.06 -20.38 -12.64
N ILE A 55 -13.97 -21.30 -12.95
CA ILE A 55 -15.24 -21.06 -13.62
C ILE A 55 -16.35 -21.04 -12.56
N PRO A 56 -17.05 -19.91 -12.37
CA PRO A 56 -18.06 -19.78 -11.31
C PRO A 56 -19.28 -20.66 -11.56
N ASP A 57 -19.74 -20.74 -12.81
CA ASP A 57 -20.94 -21.48 -13.20
C ASP A 57 -20.57 -22.86 -13.74
N ALA A 58 -20.06 -23.72 -12.86
CA ALA A 58 -19.65 -25.06 -13.22
C ALA A 58 -20.86 -26.00 -13.45
N GLU A 59 -20.84 -26.75 -14.54
CA GLU A 59 -21.85 -27.76 -14.85
C GLU A 59 -21.52 -29.09 -14.18
N GLU A 60 -22.51 -29.71 -13.53
CA GLU A 60 -22.34 -31.02 -12.93
C GLU A 60 -22.03 -32.09 -13.99
N GLY A 61 -21.09 -32.98 -13.69
CA GLY A 61 -20.65 -34.03 -14.61
C GLY A 61 -19.81 -33.56 -15.81
N VAL A 62 -19.33 -32.30 -15.80
CA VAL A 62 -18.40 -31.75 -16.79
C VAL A 62 -17.00 -31.69 -16.22
N LEU A 63 -16.03 -32.18 -16.99
CA LEU A 63 -14.60 -32.02 -16.71
C LEU A 63 -14.10 -30.73 -17.34
N TYR A 64 -13.24 -30.01 -16.63
CA TYR A 64 -12.65 -28.76 -17.12
C TYR A 64 -11.16 -28.97 -17.36
N ILE A 65 -10.75 -28.92 -18.62
CA ILE A 65 -9.37 -29.13 -19.04
C ILE A 65 -8.71 -27.77 -19.23
N TRP A 66 -7.78 -27.46 -18.35
CA TRP A 66 -7.05 -26.19 -18.34
C TRP A 66 -5.77 -26.29 -19.14
N THR A 67 -5.48 -25.21 -19.86
CA THR A 67 -4.23 -24.93 -20.57
C THR A 67 -3.61 -23.68 -19.97
N ILE A 68 -2.36 -23.76 -19.54
CA ILE A 68 -1.60 -22.63 -18.98
C ILE A 68 -0.26 -22.51 -19.72
N PRO A 69 0.35 -21.31 -19.79
CA PRO A 69 1.67 -21.14 -20.38
C PRO A 69 2.76 -21.65 -19.42
N ASP A 70 3.96 -21.91 -19.95
CA ASP A 70 5.13 -22.36 -19.16
C ASP A 70 5.55 -21.39 -18.03
N MET A 71 5.07 -20.14 -18.10
CA MET A 71 5.24 -19.11 -17.06
C MET A 71 4.39 -19.36 -15.81
N LEU A 72 3.51 -20.35 -15.83
CA LEU A 72 2.71 -20.80 -14.70
C LEU A 72 2.93 -22.30 -14.47
N GLY A 73 3.11 -22.66 -13.20
CA GLY A 73 3.06 -24.03 -12.74
C GLY A 73 1.65 -24.35 -12.23
N MET A 74 1.06 -25.43 -12.73
CA MET A 74 -0.18 -25.97 -12.16
C MET A 74 0.17 -26.79 -10.93
N LEU A 75 -0.38 -26.41 -9.77
CA LEU A 75 -0.16 -27.11 -8.52
C LEU A 75 -1.25 -28.18 -8.31
N ASP A 76 -2.51 -27.86 -8.61
CA ASP A 76 -3.65 -28.76 -8.45
C ASP A 76 -4.87 -28.33 -9.29
N GLY A 77 -5.85 -29.22 -9.43
CA GLY A 77 -7.20 -28.91 -9.90
C GLY A 77 -7.47 -29.22 -11.37
N GLN A 78 -6.54 -29.83 -12.10
CA GLN A 78 -6.78 -30.23 -13.50
C GLN A 78 -7.99 -31.16 -13.60
N GLY A 79 -8.85 -30.93 -14.58
CA GLY A 79 -10.11 -31.67 -14.73
C GLY A 79 -11.27 -31.10 -13.90
N THR A 80 -11.02 -30.11 -13.03
CA THR A 80 -12.03 -29.47 -12.19
C THR A 80 -12.25 -28.01 -12.59
N ASN A 81 -13.36 -27.41 -12.18
CA ASN A 81 -13.70 -26.02 -12.51
C ASN A 81 -12.79 -24.98 -11.82
N LYS A 82 -11.83 -25.40 -10.99
CA LYS A 82 -10.87 -24.53 -10.30
C LYS A 82 -9.46 -25.13 -10.37
N ILE A 83 -8.47 -24.32 -10.70
CA ILE A 83 -7.05 -24.69 -10.59
C ILE A 83 -6.32 -23.78 -9.63
N THR A 84 -5.30 -24.35 -8.99
CA THR A 84 -4.33 -23.62 -8.18
C THR A 84 -3.03 -23.51 -8.96
N VAL A 85 -2.54 -22.29 -9.15
CA VAL A 85 -1.36 -22.01 -9.99
C VAL A 85 -0.38 -21.10 -9.28
N MET A 86 0.87 -21.10 -9.75
CA MET A 86 1.94 -20.26 -9.23
C MET A 86 2.86 -19.82 -10.38
N PRO A 87 3.34 -18.56 -10.41
CA PRO A 87 4.34 -18.13 -11.38
C PRO A 87 5.63 -18.93 -11.26
N THR A 88 6.21 -19.31 -12.41
CA THR A 88 7.50 -20.00 -12.53
C THR A 88 8.63 -19.07 -12.99
N ILE A 89 8.27 -17.86 -13.43
CA ILE A 89 9.22 -16.80 -13.81
C ILE A 89 9.46 -15.86 -12.64
N ASP A 90 10.65 -15.26 -12.58
CA ASP A 90 11.00 -14.29 -11.54
C ASP A 90 10.21 -12.99 -11.70
N ALA A 91 10.08 -12.47 -12.92
CA ALA A 91 9.27 -11.29 -13.22
C ALA A 91 8.87 -11.28 -14.70
N GLY A 92 7.79 -10.57 -15.03
CA GLY A 92 7.36 -10.39 -16.41
C GLY A 92 5.85 -10.26 -16.55
N VAL A 93 5.35 -10.57 -17.75
CA VAL A 93 3.92 -10.53 -18.05
C VAL A 93 3.52 -11.88 -18.63
N ILE A 94 2.52 -12.50 -18.01
CA ILE A 94 1.77 -13.60 -18.60
C ILE A 94 0.77 -12.95 -19.57
N PRO A 95 0.93 -13.15 -20.89
CA PRO A 95 0.22 -12.37 -21.90
C PRO A 95 -1.25 -12.78 -21.98
N ILE A 96 -2.09 -11.87 -22.46
CA ILE A 96 -3.48 -12.17 -22.81
C ILE A 96 -3.57 -13.45 -23.66
N LYS A 97 -4.67 -14.19 -23.52
CA LYS A 97 -4.99 -15.38 -24.32
C LYS A 97 -3.92 -16.49 -24.20
N SER A 98 -3.23 -16.58 -23.07
CA SER A 98 -2.30 -17.67 -22.75
C SER A 98 -2.88 -18.72 -21.81
N ILE A 99 -3.91 -18.36 -21.03
CA ILE A 99 -4.61 -19.26 -20.12
C ILE A 99 -5.99 -19.56 -20.69
N GLY A 100 -6.28 -20.85 -20.87
CA GLY A 100 -7.50 -21.33 -21.48
C GLY A 100 -8.13 -22.49 -20.71
N VAL A 101 -9.44 -22.67 -20.87
CA VAL A 101 -10.15 -23.83 -20.34
C VAL A 101 -11.19 -24.33 -21.33
N VAL A 102 -11.29 -25.64 -21.44
CA VAL A 102 -12.27 -26.37 -22.26
C VAL A 102 -13.15 -27.19 -21.34
N ALA A 103 -14.47 -27.12 -21.53
CA ALA A 103 -15.40 -28.06 -20.92
C ALA A 103 -15.40 -29.36 -21.71
N LYS A 104 -15.44 -30.51 -21.03
CA LYS A 104 -15.49 -31.85 -21.63
C LYS A 104 -16.55 -32.72 -20.97
N ARG A 105 -17.38 -33.36 -21.80
CA ARG A 105 -18.37 -34.35 -21.38
C ARG A 105 -18.30 -35.55 -22.32
N GLY A 106 -17.77 -36.66 -21.81
CA GLY A 106 -17.46 -37.83 -22.64
C GLY A 106 -16.45 -37.48 -23.75
N ASN A 107 -16.88 -37.62 -25.02
CA ASN A 107 -16.06 -37.31 -26.19
C ASN A 107 -16.33 -35.92 -26.79
N THR A 108 -17.25 -35.14 -26.22
CA THR A 108 -17.57 -33.79 -26.69
C THR A 108 -16.77 -32.76 -25.91
N GLU A 109 -16.18 -31.80 -26.62
CA GLU A 109 -15.41 -30.69 -26.07
C GLU A 109 -16.00 -29.35 -26.54
N SER A 110 -16.02 -28.35 -25.67
CA SER A 110 -16.42 -26.99 -26.02
C SER A 110 -15.30 -26.25 -26.76
N TYR A 111 -15.61 -25.06 -27.29
CA TYR A 111 -14.57 -24.09 -27.61
C TYR A 111 -13.78 -23.69 -26.35
N THR A 112 -12.50 -23.31 -26.52
CA THR A 112 -11.67 -22.83 -25.41
C THR A 112 -12.11 -21.45 -24.97
N ARG A 113 -12.41 -21.28 -23.68
CA ARG A 113 -12.51 -19.96 -23.05
C ARG A 113 -11.11 -19.48 -22.70
N TRP A 114 -10.70 -18.36 -23.26
CA TRP A 114 -9.41 -17.73 -22.97
C TRP A 114 -9.55 -16.58 -21.97
N LEU A 115 -8.55 -16.39 -21.12
CA LEU A 115 -8.41 -15.18 -20.31
C LEU A 115 -7.84 -14.05 -21.18
N TYR A 116 -8.62 -13.00 -21.42
CA TYR A 116 -8.21 -11.85 -22.25
C TYR A 116 -7.60 -10.71 -21.42
N LYS A 117 -6.74 -11.06 -20.47
CA LYS A 117 -6.07 -10.11 -19.57
C LYS A 117 -4.62 -10.51 -19.38
N ASP A 118 -3.76 -9.50 -19.26
CA ASP A 118 -2.38 -9.70 -18.86
C ASP A 118 -2.35 -9.92 -17.34
N ILE A 119 -1.50 -10.85 -16.89
CA ILE A 119 -1.17 -11.00 -15.47
C ILE A 119 0.29 -10.56 -15.30
N THR A 120 0.52 -9.57 -14.45
CA THR A 120 1.87 -9.10 -14.15
C THR A 120 2.49 -9.98 -13.07
N VAL A 121 3.62 -10.61 -13.39
CA VAL A 121 4.44 -11.32 -12.41
C VAL A 121 5.50 -10.34 -11.89
N LEU A 122 5.43 -10.08 -10.60
CA LEU A 122 6.33 -9.20 -9.92
C LEU A 122 7.51 -10.00 -9.36
N ALA A 123 8.74 -9.51 -9.57
CA ALA A 123 9.91 -9.99 -8.83
C ALA A 123 9.57 -10.07 -7.34
N PRO A 124 10.08 -11.03 -6.56
CA PRO A 124 9.95 -10.99 -5.11
C PRO A 124 10.46 -9.63 -4.58
N PRO A 125 9.90 -9.10 -3.49
CA PRO A 125 10.46 -7.90 -2.87
C PRO A 125 11.94 -8.15 -2.56
N PRO A 126 12.86 -7.22 -2.87
CA PRO A 126 14.24 -7.36 -2.45
C PRO A 126 14.29 -7.62 -0.95
N THR A 127 14.98 -8.68 -0.57
CA THR A 127 15.30 -8.96 0.83
C THR A 127 16.59 -8.26 1.18
N LEU A 128 16.67 -7.74 2.40
CA LEU A 128 17.90 -7.21 2.95
C LEU A 128 18.15 -7.91 4.30
N GLU A 129 19.37 -8.38 4.52
CA GLU A 129 19.76 -8.96 5.80
C GLU A 129 19.47 -7.96 6.93
N ASP A 130 18.99 -8.45 8.07
CA ASP A 130 18.58 -7.67 9.25
C ASP A 130 17.36 -6.73 9.10
N TYR A 131 16.76 -6.60 7.91
CA TYR A 131 15.58 -5.76 7.69
C TYR A 131 14.40 -6.56 7.15
N ARG A 132 13.22 -6.33 7.73
CA ARG A 132 11.98 -6.80 7.12
C ARG A 132 11.55 -5.84 6.03
N THR A 133 11.12 -6.41 4.91
CA THR A 133 10.67 -5.66 3.74
C THR A 133 9.28 -6.14 3.32
N LYS A 134 8.51 -5.24 2.71
CA LYS A 134 7.19 -5.56 2.17
C LYS A 134 6.89 -4.69 0.97
N ARG A 135 6.23 -5.28 -0.03
CA ARG A 135 5.75 -4.54 -1.21
C ARG A 135 4.45 -3.83 -0.90
N TYR A 136 4.34 -2.60 -1.40
CA TYR A 136 3.11 -1.84 -1.50
C TYR A 136 3.03 -1.27 -2.92
N GLY A 137 2.10 -1.76 -3.72
CA GLY A 137 2.01 -1.45 -5.15
C GLY A 137 3.25 -1.92 -5.89
N THR A 138 3.96 -1.00 -6.54
CA THR A 138 5.17 -1.29 -7.31
C THR A 138 6.47 -1.15 -6.51
N LYS A 139 6.41 -0.50 -5.34
CA LYS A 139 7.58 -0.19 -4.51
C LYS A 139 7.71 -1.17 -3.35
N THR A 140 8.94 -1.55 -3.03
CA THR A 140 9.23 -2.35 -1.83
C THR A 140 9.79 -1.46 -0.76
N TRP A 141 9.24 -1.54 0.45
CA TRP A 141 9.64 -0.71 1.58
C TRP A 141 10.26 -1.54 2.68
N MET A 142 11.23 -0.94 3.38
CA MET A 142 11.54 -1.35 4.75
C MET A 142 10.35 -1.02 5.63
N ILE A 143 9.83 -2.04 6.33
CA ILE A 143 8.71 -1.87 7.26
C ILE A 143 9.14 -1.50 8.67
N GLU A 144 10.45 -1.32 8.85
CA GLU A 144 11.10 -0.76 10.03
C GLU A 144 12.02 0.39 9.63
N ASN A 145 12.41 1.21 10.61
CA ASN A 145 13.29 2.35 10.38
C ASN A 145 14.74 1.87 10.22
N LEU A 146 15.52 2.56 9.40
CA LEU A 146 16.92 2.26 9.16
C LEU A 146 17.74 2.35 10.47
N ASN A 147 18.53 1.31 10.74
CA ASN A 147 19.44 1.18 11.87
C ASN A 147 20.91 1.01 11.43
N GLU A 148 21.29 1.59 10.30
CA GLU A 148 22.64 1.52 9.74
C GLU A 148 23.60 2.50 10.44
N GLY A 149 24.65 1.96 11.06
CA GLY A 149 25.69 2.76 11.73
C GLY A 149 26.85 3.16 10.81
N GLY A 150 26.88 2.67 9.58
CA GLY A 150 28.05 2.69 8.71
C GLY A 150 29.20 1.85 9.28
N THR A 151 30.28 1.73 8.51
CA THR A 151 31.45 0.91 8.88
C THR A 151 32.11 1.32 10.20
N THR A 152 31.97 2.59 10.59
CA THR A 152 32.54 3.12 11.84
C THR A 152 31.53 3.20 12.99
N GLY A 153 30.26 2.80 12.77
CA GLY A 153 29.18 2.95 13.75
C GLY A 153 28.73 4.39 14.04
N ASN A 154 29.19 5.37 13.24
CA ASN A 154 28.96 6.80 13.46
C ASN A 154 27.90 7.43 12.55
N LEU A 155 27.35 6.69 11.59
CA LEU A 155 26.25 7.17 10.75
C LEU A 155 24.97 7.22 11.59
N GLY A 156 24.38 8.41 11.71
CA GLY A 156 23.22 8.61 12.56
C GLY A 156 23.48 8.27 14.03
N ARG A 157 22.47 8.47 14.87
CA ARG A 157 22.56 8.29 16.33
C ARG A 157 21.34 7.57 16.88
N PRO A 158 21.50 6.64 17.84
CA PRO A 158 20.39 6.15 18.64
C PRO A 158 19.73 7.30 19.41
N TYR A 159 18.42 7.20 19.65
CA TYR A 159 17.74 8.12 20.56
C TYR A 159 18.38 8.08 21.94
N ASN A 160 18.69 9.25 22.55
CA ASN A 160 19.42 9.37 23.81
C ASN A 160 20.76 8.62 23.87
N ASN A 161 21.35 8.29 22.72
CA ASN A 161 22.53 7.42 22.61
C ASN A 161 22.33 6.02 23.23
N ASP A 162 21.09 5.54 23.31
CA ASP A 162 20.74 4.22 23.86
C ASP A 162 20.62 3.17 22.73
N PRO A 163 21.49 2.15 22.66
CA PRO A 163 21.40 1.08 21.65
C PRO A 163 20.07 0.33 21.67
N ALA A 164 19.41 0.18 22.82
CA ALA A 164 18.10 -0.46 22.89
C ALA A 164 17.02 0.38 22.17
N LYS A 165 17.15 1.70 22.18
CA LYS A 165 16.28 2.59 21.40
C LYS A 165 16.57 2.52 19.91
N ALA A 166 17.83 2.30 19.51
CA ALA A 166 18.15 2.04 18.10
C ALA A 166 17.54 0.73 17.60
N ALA A 167 17.57 -0.34 18.41
CA ALA A 167 16.91 -1.59 18.07
C ALA A 167 15.38 -1.45 17.96
N LEU A 168 14.78 -0.56 18.74
CA LEU A 168 13.34 -0.32 18.75
C LEU A 168 12.87 0.64 17.64
N TYR A 169 13.57 1.76 17.45
CA TYR A 169 13.14 2.87 16.60
C TYR A 169 14.00 3.09 15.35
N GLY A 170 15.08 2.34 15.19
CA GLY A 170 16.16 2.71 14.27
C GLY A 170 16.98 3.91 14.78
N ARG A 171 17.88 4.39 13.94
CA ARG A 171 18.73 5.55 14.24
C ARG A 171 18.11 6.83 13.68
N LEU A 172 18.57 7.95 14.21
CA LEU A 172 18.24 9.29 13.75
C LEU A 172 19.41 9.83 12.93
N TYR A 173 19.14 10.24 11.70
CA TYR A 173 20.14 10.76 10.77
C TYR A 173 19.89 12.25 10.55
N SER A 174 20.93 13.07 10.53
CA SER A 174 20.80 14.42 9.98
C SER A 174 20.39 14.36 8.51
N TRP A 175 19.84 15.45 7.96
CA TRP A 175 19.53 15.51 6.54
C TRP A 175 20.77 15.21 5.67
N HIS A 176 21.93 15.73 6.07
CA HIS A 176 23.17 15.51 5.34
C HIS A 176 23.60 14.04 5.40
N GLU A 177 23.51 13.39 6.57
CA GLU A 177 23.78 11.95 6.68
C GLU A 177 22.79 11.14 5.86
N ALA A 178 21.49 11.43 5.96
CA ALA A 178 20.44 10.71 5.24
C ALA A 178 20.67 10.76 3.73
N MET A 179 21.03 11.92 3.18
CA MET A 179 21.21 12.09 1.74
C MET A 179 22.57 11.64 1.20
N THR A 180 23.59 11.47 2.06
CA THR A 180 24.95 11.14 1.59
C THR A 180 25.46 9.78 2.07
N GLY A 181 24.90 9.24 3.15
CA GLY A 181 25.46 8.08 3.85
C GLY A 181 26.79 8.35 4.56
N ILE A 182 27.24 9.60 4.63
CA ILE A 182 28.52 9.99 5.25
C ILE A 182 28.28 10.35 6.73
N PRO A 183 28.94 9.68 7.69
CA PRO A 183 28.82 10.00 9.12
C PRO A 183 29.17 11.46 9.43
N ASN A 184 28.30 12.15 10.20
CA ASN A 184 28.44 13.57 10.54
C ASN A 184 28.65 14.50 9.34
N ALA A 185 28.04 14.18 8.19
CA ALA A 185 28.14 14.99 6.98
C ALA A 185 27.77 16.46 7.24
N THR A 186 28.60 17.35 6.70
CA THR A 186 28.34 18.79 6.70
C THR A 186 27.58 19.22 5.44
N ALA A 187 27.06 20.45 5.45
CA ALA A 187 26.44 21.03 4.26
C ALA A 187 27.37 21.05 3.03
N ALA A 188 28.67 21.26 3.23
CA ALA A 188 29.65 21.26 2.13
C ALA A 188 29.86 19.88 1.51
N GLN A 189 29.56 18.80 2.24
CA GLN A 189 29.69 17.42 1.76
C GLN A 189 28.39 16.89 1.13
N ASN A 190 27.28 17.61 1.28
CA ASN A 190 26.00 17.21 0.72
C ASN A 190 25.78 17.91 -0.64
N PRO A 191 25.84 17.18 -1.78
CA PRO A 191 25.67 17.78 -3.10
C PRO A 191 24.22 18.17 -3.41
N TYR A 192 23.25 17.69 -2.61
CA TYR A 192 21.82 17.93 -2.79
C TYR A 192 21.38 19.29 -2.23
N SER A 193 22.09 20.34 -2.62
CA SER A 193 21.73 21.73 -2.33
C SER A 193 20.61 22.23 -3.25
N TRP A 194 19.96 23.32 -2.91
CA TRP A 194 18.91 23.89 -3.74
C TRP A 194 19.47 24.31 -5.10
N GLY A 195 18.75 23.99 -6.16
CA GLY A 195 19.16 24.23 -7.55
C GLY A 195 20.31 23.35 -8.03
N SER A 196 20.83 22.43 -7.20
CA SER A 196 21.77 21.41 -7.68
C SER A 196 21.09 20.54 -8.72
N SER A 197 21.85 20.10 -9.72
CA SER A 197 21.37 19.20 -10.76
C SER A 197 22.41 18.12 -11.03
N GLY A 198 21.96 17.04 -11.63
CA GLY A 198 22.81 15.91 -11.93
C GLY A 198 22.02 14.71 -12.41
N THR A 199 22.62 13.55 -12.25
CA THR A 199 21.99 12.25 -12.47
C THR A 199 21.88 11.56 -11.12
N ASP A 200 20.69 11.08 -10.78
CA ASP A 200 20.43 10.37 -9.55
C ASP A 200 20.91 8.90 -9.62
N ASP A 201 20.77 8.13 -8.53
CA ASP A 201 21.29 6.77 -8.46
C ASP A 201 20.51 5.77 -9.34
N ALA A 202 19.35 6.18 -9.88
CA ALA A 202 18.58 5.43 -10.85
C ALA A 202 18.94 5.77 -12.31
N GLY A 203 19.84 6.73 -12.52
CA GLY A 203 20.21 7.19 -13.86
C GLY A 203 19.31 8.28 -14.42
N ASN A 204 18.39 8.84 -13.63
CA ASN A 204 17.48 9.89 -14.07
C ASN A 204 18.10 11.28 -13.85
N PRO A 205 17.87 12.25 -14.76
CA PRO A 205 18.25 13.63 -14.51
C PRO A 205 17.41 14.22 -13.37
N TYR A 206 18.02 15.03 -12.51
CA TYR A 206 17.32 15.75 -11.46
C TYR A 206 17.74 17.22 -11.41
N ILE A 207 16.84 18.05 -10.85
CA ILE A 207 17.15 19.39 -10.33
C ILE A 207 16.47 19.51 -8.96
N MET A 208 17.23 19.84 -7.93
CA MET A 208 16.76 20.00 -6.55
C MET A 208 16.11 21.39 -6.37
N ASP A 209 15.03 21.65 -7.09
CA ASP A 209 14.32 22.95 -7.15
C ASP A 209 12.89 22.90 -6.59
N GLY A 210 12.53 21.81 -5.93
CA GLY A 210 11.22 21.62 -5.33
C GLY A 210 10.07 21.49 -6.34
N THR A 211 10.35 21.28 -7.63
CA THR A 211 9.29 21.10 -8.63
C THR A 211 8.97 19.63 -8.86
N PHE A 212 7.71 19.37 -9.25
CA PHE A 212 7.26 18.02 -9.61
C PHE A 212 8.13 17.39 -10.71
N ALA A 213 8.42 18.16 -11.77
CA ALA A 213 9.15 17.66 -12.94
C ALA A 213 10.59 17.21 -12.62
N ASN A 214 11.21 17.75 -11.57
CA ASN A 214 12.65 17.59 -11.34
C ASN A 214 13.01 16.93 -10.01
N ALA A 215 12.26 17.18 -8.93
CA ALA A 215 12.66 16.79 -7.57
C ALA A 215 11.78 15.71 -6.94
N TYR A 216 10.56 15.48 -7.44
CA TYR A 216 9.60 14.61 -6.75
C TYR A 216 9.91 13.13 -6.88
N ASN A 217 10.61 12.76 -7.95
CA ASN A 217 10.97 11.39 -8.26
C ASN A 217 12.46 11.12 -8.10
N ILE A 218 13.22 12.02 -7.45
CA ILE A 218 14.66 11.83 -7.30
C ILE A 218 14.96 10.55 -6.52
N GLN A 219 15.93 9.79 -6.99
CA GLN A 219 16.34 8.52 -6.41
C GLN A 219 17.74 8.65 -5.79
N VAL A 220 17.81 8.86 -4.47
CA VAL A 220 19.07 9.04 -3.74
C VAL A 220 19.27 7.87 -2.78
N GLN A 221 20.29 7.04 -3.02
CA GLN A 221 20.67 5.95 -2.12
C GLN A 221 20.93 6.52 -0.72
N GLY A 222 21.81 7.52 -0.62
CA GLY A 222 22.14 8.17 0.64
C GLY A 222 22.59 7.19 1.71
N ALA A 223 22.02 7.29 2.91
CA ALA A 223 22.27 6.36 4.02
C ALA A 223 21.64 4.98 3.83
N CYS A 224 20.74 4.82 2.87
CA CYS A 224 20.12 3.52 2.62
C CYS A 224 21.14 2.52 2.04
N PRO A 225 20.94 1.22 2.29
CA PRO A 225 21.77 0.16 1.71
C PRO A 225 21.71 0.15 0.19
N ARG A 226 22.72 -0.45 -0.46
CA ARG A 226 22.79 -0.51 -1.92
C ARG A 226 21.52 -1.15 -2.51
N GLY A 227 20.96 -0.52 -3.55
CA GLY A 227 19.70 -0.93 -4.18
C GLY A 227 18.43 -0.40 -3.50
N TRP A 228 18.60 0.38 -2.42
CA TRP A 228 17.55 1.10 -1.72
C TRP A 228 17.84 2.60 -1.72
N HIS A 229 16.81 3.43 -1.60
CA HIS A 229 16.93 4.87 -1.60
C HIS A 229 16.11 5.53 -0.49
N VAL A 230 16.49 6.77 -0.17
CA VAL A 230 15.74 7.68 0.69
C VAL A 230 14.42 8.02 0.00
N PRO A 231 13.26 7.77 0.61
CA PRO A 231 11.97 7.98 -0.02
C PRO A 231 11.80 9.42 -0.47
N ASN A 232 11.42 9.59 -1.73
CA ASN A 232 11.09 10.89 -2.29
C ASN A 232 9.59 11.20 -2.13
N MET A 233 9.13 12.26 -2.80
CA MET A 233 7.73 12.69 -2.72
C MET A 233 6.78 11.65 -3.31
N ASN A 234 7.13 11.09 -4.47
CA ASN A 234 6.28 10.11 -5.14
C ASN A 234 6.21 8.80 -4.37
N ASP A 235 7.31 8.35 -3.74
CA ASP A 235 7.29 7.10 -2.98
C ASP A 235 6.25 7.14 -1.86
N TRP A 236 6.24 8.20 -1.04
CA TRP A 236 5.25 8.35 0.03
C TRP A 236 3.81 8.44 -0.49
N TYR A 237 3.60 9.07 -1.66
CA TYR A 237 2.29 9.13 -2.30
C TYR A 237 1.85 7.74 -2.76
N ASP A 238 2.73 7.04 -3.49
CA ASP A 238 2.49 5.72 -4.06
C ASP A 238 2.22 4.69 -2.94
N LEU A 239 2.90 4.79 -1.79
CA LEU A 239 2.63 3.99 -0.60
C LEU A 239 1.19 4.17 -0.09
N VAL A 240 0.73 5.42 0.05
CA VAL A 240 -0.62 5.71 0.55
C VAL A 240 -1.68 5.23 -0.44
N VAL A 241 -1.45 5.41 -1.75
CA VAL A 241 -2.35 4.90 -2.79
C VAL A 241 -2.43 3.37 -2.75
N ALA A 242 -1.28 2.70 -2.69
CA ALA A 242 -1.20 1.24 -2.66
C ALA A 242 -1.92 0.67 -1.45
N VAL A 243 -1.64 1.18 -0.24
CA VAL A 243 -2.29 0.71 0.99
C VAL A 243 -3.80 0.91 0.96
N LYS A 244 -4.30 2.03 0.41
CA LYS A 244 -5.74 2.24 0.25
C LYS A 244 -6.40 1.12 -0.56
N GLN A 245 -5.78 0.80 -1.69
CA GLN A 245 -6.33 -0.15 -2.66
C GLN A 245 -6.21 -1.59 -2.16
N GLU A 246 -5.03 -1.98 -1.67
CA GLU A 246 -4.73 -3.37 -1.27
C GLU A 246 -5.53 -3.82 -0.04
N TYR A 247 -5.75 -2.91 0.92
CA TYR A 247 -6.43 -3.23 2.19
C TYR A 247 -7.89 -2.74 2.23
N GLY A 248 -8.43 -2.28 1.09
CA GLY A 248 -9.82 -1.86 0.97
C GLY A 248 -10.20 -0.72 1.94
N ILE A 249 -9.29 0.23 2.16
CA ILE A 249 -9.51 1.30 3.15
C ILE A 249 -10.72 2.16 2.73
N PRO A 250 -11.74 2.35 3.60
CA PRO A 250 -12.98 3.03 3.23
C PRO A 250 -12.79 4.52 2.92
N GLY A 251 -13.87 5.16 2.46
CA GLY A 251 -13.93 6.58 2.14
C GLY A 251 -13.66 6.86 0.66
N ASN A 252 -14.69 7.27 -0.08
CA ASN A 252 -14.58 7.69 -1.48
C ASN A 252 -14.68 9.21 -1.62
N THR A 253 -15.39 9.86 -0.70
CA THR A 253 -15.45 11.31 -0.56
C THR A 253 -15.05 11.74 0.85
N LEU A 254 -14.70 13.02 1.03
CA LEU A 254 -14.48 13.60 2.36
C LEU A 254 -15.74 13.52 3.24
N ALA A 255 -16.93 13.58 2.64
CA ALA A 255 -18.19 13.43 3.36
C ALA A 255 -18.37 12.01 3.92
N ASP A 256 -17.94 10.98 3.16
CA ASP A 256 -17.99 9.60 3.63
C ASP A 256 -17.09 9.42 4.86
N VAL A 257 -15.84 9.89 4.78
CA VAL A 257 -14.87 9.83 5.88
C VAL A 257 -15.37 10.61 7.09
N ALA A 258 -15.93 11.80 6.87
CA ALA A 258 -16.50 12.62 7.91
C ALA A 258 -17.70 11.96 8.62
N GLY A 259 -18.53 11.23 7.88
CA GLY A 259 -19.71 10.53 8.39
C GLY A 259 -19.36 9.22 9.12
N SER A 260 -18.45 8.43 8.56
CA SER A 260 -17.99 7.17 9.14
C SER A 260 -16.95 7.34 10.25
N LYS A 261 -16.28 8.51 10.29
CA LYS A 261 -15.06 8.77 11.06
C LYS A 261 -13.92 7.81 10.71
N ASP A 262 -13.94 7.27 9.50
CA ASP A 262 -12.99 6.25 9.05
C ASP A 262 -12.60 6.37 7.58
N GLY A 263 -11.36 5.99 7.31
CA GLY A 263 -10.79 5.92 5.99
C GLY A 263 -10.22 7.25 5.50
N TYR A 264 -9.77 7.24 4.25
CA TYR A 264 -9.18 8.40 3.60
C TYR A 264 -9.39 8.33 2.09
N ILE A 265 -9.41 9.47 1.43
CA ILE A 265 -9.45 9.59 -0.03
C ILE A 265 -8.05 9.85 -0.57
N ILE A 266 -7.87 9.70 -1.89
CA ILE A 266 -6.67 10.19 -2.57
C ILE A 266 -6.93 11.63 -3.02
N GLY A 267 -6.46 12.58 -2.20
CA GLY A 267 -6.85 13.99 -2.28
C GLY A 267 -6.17 14.81 -3.39
N ALA A 268 -5.13 14.26 -4.04
CA ALA A 268 -4.41 14.92 -5.12
C ALA A 268 -3.94 13.90 -6.16
N SER A 269 -3.69 14.36 -7.40
CA SER A 269 -2.98 13.54 -8.38
C SER A 269 -1.49 13.51 -8.06
N ARG A 270 -0.80 12.47 -8.54
CA ARG A 270 0.64 12.29 -8.37
C ARG A 270 1.45 13.47 -8.93
N GLU A 271 0.92 14.16 -9.95
CA GLU A 271 1.61 15.17 -10.75
C GLU A 271 1.43 16.62 -10.28
N THR A 272 0.45 16.89 -9.43
CA THR A 272 -0.02 18.27 -9.18
C THR A 272 0.20 18.79 -7.76
N GLY A 273 0.66 17.96 -6.83
CA GLY A 273 0.82 18.40 -5.44
C GLY A 273 2.15 17.93 -4.87
N VAL A 274 2.93 18.87 -4.32
CA VAL A 274 3.80 18.54 -3.16
C VAL A 274 2.91 17.66 -2.27
N LEU A 275 3.37 16.54 -1.69
CA LEU A 275 2.63 15.98 -0.56
C LEU A 275 2.56 17.10 0.46
N ASN A 276 1.47 17.86 0.41
CA ASN A 276 1.05 18.79 1.40
C ASN A 276 0.73 17.95 2.64
N SER A 277 0.51 18.61 3.77
CA SER A 277 -0.06 17.89 4.89
C SER A 277 -1.31 17.15 4.41
N MET A 278 -1.33 15.82 4.55
CA MET A 278 -2.47 14.95 4.24
C MET A 278 -3.52 15.10 5.34
N ALA A 279 -3.99 16.34 5.50
CA ALA A 279 -4.84 16.76 6.58
C ALA A 279 -6.20 16.07 6.51
N LEU A 280 -6.88 16.06 7.66
CA LEU A 280 -8.20 15.49 7.81
C LEU A 280 -9.21 16.04 6.77
N THR A 281 -9.09 17.33 6.44
CA THR A 281 -10.00 18.04 5.52
C THR A 281 -9.68 17.84 4.04
N THR A 282 -8.57 17.19 3.70
CA THR A 282 -8.13 17.01 2.31
C THR A 282 -7.97 15.55 1.94
N TRP A 283 -7.53 14.72 2.90
CA TRP A 283 -7.32 13.29 2.69
C TRP A 283 -8.15 12.43 3.64
N GLY A 284 -8.45 12.90 4.86
CA GLY A 284 -9.13 12.08 5.87
C GLY A 284 -8.17 11.55 6.94
N VAL A 285 -8.45 10.40 7.55
CA VAL A 285 -7.68 9.84 8.66
C VAL A 285 -6.62 8.85 8.19
N VAL A 286 -5.55 9.34 7.54
CA VAL A 286 -4.52 8.49 6.91
C VAL A 286 -3.62 7.80 7.95
N SER A 287 -3.03 8.57 8.88
CA SER A 287 -1.95 8.05 9.76
C SER A 287 -2.34 6.89 10.70
N PRO A 288 -3.59 6.75 11.20
CA PRO A 288 -3.99 5.61 12.03
C PRO A 288 -3.72 4.23 11.40
N TYR A 289 -3.72 4.14 10.08
CA TYR A 289 -3.42 2.91 9.32
C TYR A 289 -1.93 2.57 9.27
N PHE A 290 -1.06 3.53 9.60
CA PHE A 290 0.39 3.38 9.53
C PHE A 290 1.07 3.43 10.89
N LYS A 291 0.39 3.84 11.97
CA LYS A 291 0.99 3.85 13.31
C LYS A 291 1.24 2.43 13.79
N GLY A 292 2.45 2.14 14.20
CA GLY A 292 2.79 0.93 14.93
C GLY A 292 2.58 1.14 16.42
N SER A 293 2.14 0.10 17.12
CA SER A 293 1.80 0.10 18.54
C SER A 293 0.53 0.89 18.86
N SER A 294 -0.42 0.25 19.55
CA SER A 294 -1.54 0.97 20.15
C SER A 294 -1.08 1.67 21.43
N PRO A 295 -1.56 2.90 21.75
CA PRO A 295 -1.28 3.54 23.04
C PRO A 295 -1.88 2.76 24.23
N THR A 296 -2.87 1.89 23.99
CA THR A 296 -3.55 1.12 25.06
C THR A 296 -3.10 -0.34 25.13
N SER A 297 -2.34 -0.85 24.17
CA SER A 297 -1.79 -2.21 24.24
C SER A 297 -0.71 -2.30 25.33
N VAL A 298 -0.56 -3.48 25.94
CA VAL A 298 0.57 -3.75 26.85
C VAL A 298 1.88 -3.53 26.07
N GLY A 299 2.74 -2.64 26.58
CA GLY A 299 3.96 -2.22 25.88
C GLY A 299 3.73 -1.13 24.81
N GLY A 300 2.57 -0.47 24.83
CA GLY A 300 2.23 0.65 23.96
C GLY A 300 3.27 1.78 24.00
N LEU A 301 3.78 2.19 22.83
CA LEU A 301 4.84 3.19 22.73
C LEU A 301 4.33 4.62 22.53
N TRP A 302 3.16 4.77 21.89
CA TRP A 302 2.55 6.10 21.71
C TRP A 302 1.94 6.57 23.03
N SER A 303 2.21 7.81 23.38
CA SER A 303 1.49 8.52 24.43
C SER A 303 0.06 8.82 23.99
N GLY A 304 -0.85 9.04 24.93
CA GLY A 304 -2.20 9.55 24.65
C GLY A 304 -3.28 8.47 24.61
N THR A 305 -4.39 8.80 23.93
CA THR A 305 -5.62 8.01 23.88
C THR A 305 -5.78 7.31 22.53
N THR A 306 -6.85 6.53 22.37
CA THR A 306 -7.19 5.87 21.09
C THR A 306 -7.87 6.79 20.08
N THR A 307 -8.26 8.00 20.48
CA THR A 307 -8.96 8.98 19.65
C THR A 307 -8.37 10.39 19.74
N PHE A 308 -8.49 11.14 18.64
CA PHE A 308 -8.10 12.55 18.52
C PHE A 308 -9.34 13.39 18.30
N SER A 309 -9.52 14.41 19.14
CA SER A 309 -10.64 15.33 19.01
C SER A 309 -10.32 16.42 18.01
N TYR A 310 -11.15 16.54 16.97
CA TYR A 310 -11.08 17.61 15.98
C TYR A 310 -12.24 18.59 16.18
N GLY A 311 -11.92 19.88 16.26
CA GLY A 311 -12.91 20.94 16.51
C GLY A 311 -13.91 21.17 15.37
N GLY A 312 -13.65 20.61 14.19
CA GLY A 312 -14.50 20.80 13.02
C GLY A 312 -14.28 22.14 12.32
N ASN A 313 -14.87 22.27 11.13
CA ASN A 313 -15.00 23.52 10.39
C ASN A 313 -16.26 23.46 9.50
N ALA A 314 -16.44 24.45 8.63
CA ALA A 314 -17.62 24.56 7.77
C ALA A 314 -17.83 23.38 6.80
N THR A 315 -16.78 22.64 6.44
CA THR A 315 -16.83 21.55 5.45
C THR A 315 -16.51 20.18 6.03
N PHE A 316 -15.91 20.11 7.21
CA PHE A 316 -15.54 18.86 7.86
C PHE A 316 -15.97 18.86 9.34
N PRO A 317 -16.91 17.98 9.74
CA PRO A 317 -17.50 18.00 11.06
C PRO A 317 -16.47 17.70 12.15
N GLY A 318 -16.67 18.33 13.31
CA GLY A 318 -15.92 18.01 14.50
C GLY A 318 -16.25 16.61 15.05
N GLY A 319 -15.50 16.21 16.06
CA GLY A 319 -15.71 14.95 16.78
C GLY A 319 -14.41 14.19 17.00
N ASP A 320 -14.56 12.99 17.56
CA ASP A 320 -13.44 12.13 17.88
C ASP A 320 -13.15 11.18 16.73
N TYR A 321 -11.92 11.24 16.23
CA TYR A 321 -11.42 10.43 15.13
C TYR A 321 -10.45 9.38 15.67
N PRO A 322 -10.36 8.19 15.04
CA PRO A 322 -9.41 7.17 15.46
C PRO A 322 -7.98 7.70 15.34
N LEU A 323 -7.16 7.47 16.37
CA LEU A 323 -5.73 7.74 16.33
C LEU A 323 -4.91 6.54 15.89
N TYR A 324 -5.49 5.35 15.95
CA TYR A 324 -4.89 4.06 15.63
C TYR A 324 -5.94 3.12 15.02
N LYS A 325 -5.51 2.19 14.18
CA LYS A 325 -6.35 1.13 13.58
C LYS A 325 -5.68 -0.22 13.75
N ASP A 326 -6.44 -1.25 14.13
CA ASP A 326 -5.91 -2.62 14.26
C ASP A 326 -5.32 -3.15 12.95
N LEU A 327 -5.92 -2.74 11.81
CA LEU A 327 -5.47 -3.04 10.46
C LEU A 327 -4.01 -2.62 10.19
N SER A 328 -3.47 -1.65 10.94
CA SER A 328 -2.05 -1.26 10.84
C SER A 328 -1.09 -2.44 11.05
N SER A 329 -1.49 -3.42 11.87
CA SER A 329 -0.70 -4.63 12.14
C SER A 329 -0.58 -5.50 10.88
N GLU A 330 -1.64 -5.59 10.09
CA GLU A 330 -1.66 -6.34 8.83
C GLU A 330 -0.93 -5.60 7.72
N ILE A 331 -1.14 -4.28 7.63
CA ILE A 331 -0.38 -3.40 6.72
C ILE A 331 1.11 -3.53 7.02
N ALA A 332 1.48 -3.59 8.30
CA ALA A 332 2.82 -3.81 8.85
C ALA A 332 3.83 -2.66 8.69
N PHE A 333 3.46 -1.55 8.04
CA PHE A 333 4.35 -0.39 7.86
C PHE A 333 4.64 0.36 9.19
N ASN A 334 3.84 0.14 10.25
CA ASN A 334 4.15 0.37 11.66
C ASN A 334 5.18 1.47 12.02
N ILE A 335 4.80 2.74 11.88
CA ILE A 335 5.56 3.92 12.33
C ILE A 335 5.51 4.04 13.85
N LEU A 336 6.69 4.08 14.48
CA LEU A 336 6.84 4.18 15.93
C LEU A 336 7.25 5.59 16.38
N PRO A 337 6.91 6.03 17.61
CA PRO A 337 7.14 7.38 18.10
C PRO A 337 8.58 7.61 18.59
N SER A 338 9.50 7.60 17.63
CA SER A 338 10.95 7.69 17.86
C SER A 338 11.42 9.04 18.42
N GLY A 339 10.59 10.08 18.38
CA GLY A 339 11.01 11.46 18.62
C GLY A 339 12.05 11.92 17.61
N ARG A 340 12.87 12.90 18.01
CA ARG A 340 13.94 13.49 17.20
C ARG A 340 15.13 13.92 18.06
N ARG A 341 16.23 14.23 17.37
CA ARG A 341 17.37 14.95 17.91
C ARG A 341 17.45 16.32 17.23
N LEU A 342 17.53 17.39 18.01
CA LEU A 342 17.72 18.73 17.48
C LEU A 342 19.17 18.97 17.05
N ALA A 343 19.41 19.98 16.22
CA ALA A 343 20.75 20.45 15.88
C ALA A 343 21.61 20.78 17.13
N SER A 344 20.98 21.24 18.22
CA SER A 344 21.62 21.46 19.53
C SER A 344 22.08 20.18 20.23
N GLY A 345 21.66 19.01 19.75
CA GLY A 345 21.90 17.71 20.36
C GLY A 345 20.89 17.26 21.39
N ALA A 346 19.90 18.10 21.73
CA ALA A 346 18.80 17.72 22.60
C ALA A 346 17.88 16.69 21.92
N PHE A 347 17.44 15.69 22.69
CA PHE A 347 16.46 14.70 22.25
C PHE A 347 15.09 15.06 22.80
N ASN A 348 14.09 15.13 21.93
CA ASN A 348 12.73 15.51 22.29
C ASN A 348 11.72 14.50 21.71
N ASP A 349 10.49 14.59 22.19
CA ASP A 349 9.31 14.05 21.53
C ASP A 349 9.20 12.51 21.44
N GLU A 350 10.03 11.75 22.17
CA GLU A 350 9.87 10.29 22.27
C GLU A 350 8.48 9.95 22.85
N GLY A 351 7.80 8.99 22.23
CA GLY A 351 6.42 8.63 22.59
C GLY A 351 5.36 9.62 22.07
N ILE A 352 5.76 10.78 21.55
CA ILE A 352 4.83 11.85 21.13
C ILE A 352 4.85 12.05 19.62
N TYR A 353 6.02 12.06 18.97
CA TYR A 353 6.13 12.26 17.54
C TYR A 353 7.07 11.24 16.89
N SER A 354 6.86 11.04 15.58
CA SER A 354 7.78 10.35 14.69
C SER A 354 8.04 11.24 13.48
N TYR A 355 9.30 11.35 13.08
CA TYR A 355 9.74 12.21 11.98
C TYR A 355 10.56 11.38 10.99
N HIS A 356 10.30 11.56 9.70
CA HIS A 356 10.92 10.77 8.63
C HIS A 356 11.37 11.69 7.52
N TRP A 357 12.64 11.59 7.12
CA TRP A 357 13.14 12.38 6.00
C TRP A 357 12.48 12.00 4.67
N VAL A 358 12.36 12.99 3.80
CA VAL A 358 11.92 12.85 2.41
C VAL A 358 13.02 13.44 1.53
N ALA A 359 13.49 12.73 0.50
CA ALA A 359 14.50 13.16 -0.46
C ALA A 359 14.02 14.36 -1.33
N TYR A 360 13.78 15.50 -0.70
CA TYR A 360 13.19 16.68 -1.30
C TYR A 360 13.52 17.95 -0.51
N ARG A 361 13.71 19.06 -1.23
CA ARG A 361 13.76 20.42 -0.67
C ARG A 361 12.70 21.27 -1.33
N GLY A 362 11.99 22.07 -0.54
CA GLY A 362 10.84 22.83 -1.06
C GLY A 362 11.12 24.26 -1.50
N THR A 363 12.22 24.88 -1.08
CA THR A 363 12.53 26.29 -1.39
C THR A 363 14.05 26.57 -1.48
N ALA A 364 14.45 27.80 -1.78
CA ALA A 364 15.87 28.18 -1.74
C ALA A 364 16.45 28.34 -0.31
N ASN A 365 15.62 28.28 0.73
CA ASN A 365 16.05 28.45 2.12
C ASN A 365 16.98 27.31 2.56
N SER A 366 18.02 27.57 3.37
CA SER A 366 18.90 26.52 3.91
C SER A 366 18.18 25.53 4.84
N ASN A 367 17.14 25.99 5.56
CA ASN A 367 16.39 25.22 6.57
C ASN A 367 15.05 24.74 5.99
N ASN A 368 15.13 23.84 5.03
CA ASN A 368 13.94 23.35 4.34
C ASN A 368 13.98 21.95 3.70
N PRO A 369 14.82 20.99 4.10
CA PRO A 369 14.49 19.61 3.80
C PRO A 369 13.09 19.28 4.32
N MET A 370 12.35 18.49 3.54
CA MET A 370 11.04 18.03 3.94
C MET A 370 11.13 16.77 4.77
N ARG A 371 10.20 16.66 5.71
CA ARG A 371 9.96 15.44 6.49
C ARG A 371 8.47 15.10 6.49
N VAL A 372 8.15 13.83 6.68
CA VAL A 372 6.82 13.37 7.11
C VAL A 372 6.81 13.29 8.64
N THR A 373 5.71 13.72 9.26
CA THR A 373 5.52 13.73 10.71
C THR A 373 4.21 13.03 11.08
N VAL A 374 4.26 12.20 12.12
CA VAL A 374 3.11 11.56 12.77
C VAL A 374 3.16 11.86 14.26
N ALA A 375 2.01 12.12 14.89
CA ALA A 375 1.93 12.46 16.31
C ALA A 375 0.97 11.58 17.09
N SER A 376 1.18 11.49 18.40
CA SER A 376 0.27 10.86 19.36
C SER A 376 -1.12 11.48 19.30
N GLY A 377 -1.20 12.81 19.28
CA GLY A 377 -2.43 13.58 19.18
C GLY A 377 -2.83 13.99 17.77
N ASN A 378 -2.30 13.37 16.70
CA ASN A 378 -2.70 13.69 15.32
C ASN A 378 -3.15 12.43 14.57
N ALA A 379 -4.11 12.60 13.66
CA ALA A 379 -4.64 11.53 12.80
C ALA A 379 -4.20 11.66 11.33
N ASN A 380 -3.27 12.56 11.02
CA ASN A 380 -2.79 12.79 9.66
C ASN A 380 -1.26 12.81 9.56
N PHE A 381 -0.77 12.54 8.35
CA PHE A 381 0.60 12.85 7.98
C PHE A 381 0.71 14.35 7.74
N SER A 382 1.64 15.01 8.42
CA SER A 382 2.01 16.39 8.09
C SER A 382 3.41 16.43 7.52
N ASN A 383 3.64 17.44 6.68
CA ASN A 383 4.96 17.76 6.24
C ASN A 383 5.51 18.96 7.04
N GLY A 384 6.81 19.16 7.00
CA GLY A 384 7.42 20.33 7.62
C GLY A 384 8.80 20.61 7.07
N PHE A 385 9.15 21.89 7.06
CA PHE A 385 10.49 22.37 6.78
C PHE A 385 11.29 22.41 8.08
N HIS A 386 12.49 21.85 8.07
CA HIS A 386 13.31 21.80 9.26
C HIS A 386 14.75 22.25 9.02
N ASP A 387 15.47 22.52 10.10
CA ASP A 387 16.93 22.58 10.09
C ASP A 387 17.50 21.23 9.59
N PRO A 388 18.40 21.22 8.59
CA PRO A 388 19.03 19.99 8.09
C PRO A 388 19.97 19.30 9.09
N LEU A 389 20.36 19.97 10.18
CA LEU A 389 21.18 19.39 11.25
C LEU A 389 20.36 18.69 12.33
N ASP A 390 19.04 18.88 12.37
CA ASP A 390 18.18 17.99 13.13
C ASP A 390 18.28 16.56 12.59
N SER A 391 18.05 15.58 13.45
CA SER A 391 18.13 14.16 13.10
C SER A 391 16.78 13.47 13.29
N PHE A 392 16.33 12.80 12.23
CA PHE A 392 15.06 12.10 12.14
C PHE A 392 15.27 10.66 11.69
N CYS A 393 14.24 9.82 11.83
CA CYS A 393 14.27 8.48 11.29
C CYS A 393 14.34 8.52 9.76
N LEU A 394 14.79 7.40 9.21
CA LEU A 394 14.79 7.13 7.80
C LEU A 394 14.10 5.78 7.58
N ARG A 395 13.24 5.70 6.56
CA ARG A 395 12.86 4.43 5.95
C ARG A 395 13.51 4.38 4.60
N CYS A 396 13.76 3.18 4.10
CA CYS A 396 14.30 3.01 2.76
C CYS A 396 13.30 2.27 1.90
N VAL A 397 13.29 2.60 0.63
CA VAL A 397 12.43 2.03 -0.40
C VAL A 397 13.31 1.54 -1.54
N ALA A 398 12.83 0.56 -2.30
CA ALA A 398 13.54 -0.05 -3.41
C ALA A 398 12.61 -0.22 -4.63
N ASN A 399 13.21 -0.74 -5.71
CA ASN A 399 12.65 -0.91 -7.05
C ASN A 399 12.45 0.42 -7.78
N TYR A 400 13.56 0.96 -8.29
CA TYR A 400 13.66 2.20 -9.07
C TYR A 400 12.53 2.38 -10.09
#